data_AF-A0A6I1NRB0-F1
#
_entry.id   AF-A0A6I1NRB0-F1
#
_cell.length_a   1.000
_cell.length_b   1.000
_cell.length_c   1.000
_cell.angle_alpha   90.00
_cell.angle_beta   90.00
_cell.angle_gamma   90.00
#
_symmetry.space_group_name_H-M   'P 1'
#
loop_
_entity.id
_entity.type
_entity.pdbx_description
1 polymer ?
#
loop_
_entity_poly.entity_id
_entity_poly.type
_entity_poly.pdbx_seq_one_letter_code
_entity_poly.pdbx_strand_id
1 'polypeptide(L)' 'MPDKHRGTDLFSTNVYSILQSAAATAYENADNQTGSNRKVAMGVVHLIELAQLKMDPVLNGQIVNIGS' A
#
# COMPACT_ATOMS: atom_id res chain seq x y z
N MET A 1 19.28 23.66 -6.82
CA MET A 1 18.14 22.81 -7.23
C MET A 1 17.95 21.77 -6.13
N PRO A 2 16.80 21.70 -5.45
CA PRO A 2 16.58 20.62 -4.48
C PRO A 2 16.53 19.28 -5.21
N ASP A 3 17.21 18.28 -4.65
CA ASP A 3 17.31 16.94 -5.21
C ASP A 3 15.93 16.33 -5.41
N LYS A 4 15.55 16.09 -6.67
CA LYS A 4 14.24 15.54 -7.06
C LYS A 4 13.98 14.17 -6.40
N HIS A 5 15.03 13.38 -6.15
CA HIS A 5 14.97 12.10 -5.44
C HIS A 5 14.44 12.25 -4.00
N ARG A 6 14.85 13.31 -3.29
CA ARG A 6 14.41 13.53 -1.90
C ARG A 6 12.90 13.78 -1.78
N GLY A 7 12.29 14.37 -2.81
CA GLY A 7 10.84 14.61 -2.85
C GLY A 7 10.04 13.34 -3.13
N THR A 8 10.55 12.45 -3.98
CA THR A 8 9.90 11.18 -4.33
C THR A 8 9.98 10.15 -3.20
N ASP A 9 11.06 10.14 -2.43
CA ASP A 9 11.25 9.22 -1.31
C ASP A 9 10.28 9.53 -0.15
N LEU A 10 10.08 10.81 0.14
CA LEU A 10 9.12 11.29 1.14
C LEU A 10 7.68 10.99 0.72
N PHE A 11 7.34 11.22 -0.56
CA PHE A 11 6.02 10.87 -1.08
C PHE A 11 5.76 9.37 -0.97
N SER A 12 6.74 8.54 -1.32
CA SER A 12 6.60 7.08 -1.28
C SER A 12 6.44 6.56 0.14
N THR A 13 7.21 7.09 1.08
CA THR A 13 7.10 6.78 2.52
C THR A 13 5.73 7.18 3.07
N ASN A 14 5.21 8.35 2.69
CA ASN A 14 3.89 8.81 3.12
C ASN A 14 2.77 7.91 2.59
N VAL A 15 2.82 7.54 1.30
CA VAL A 15 1.82 6.64 0.69
C VAL A 15 1.86 5.27 1.38
N TYR A 16 3.04 4.70 1.61
CA TYR A 16 3.18 3.43 2.31
C TYR A 16 2.60 3.46 3.73
N SER A 17 2.86 4.55 4.46
CA SER A 17 2.31 4.76 5.80
C SER A 17 0.77 4.82 5.79
N ILE A 18 0.17 5.52 4.82
CA ILE A 18 -1.28 5.57 4.63
C ILE A 18 -1.84 4.17 4.36
N LEU A 19 -1.18 3.40 3.49
CA LEU A 19 -1.61 2.04 3.17
C LEU A 19 -1.54 1.13 4.41
N GLN A 20 -0.52 1.25 5.26
CA GLN A 20 -0.45 0.49 6.52
C GLN A 20 -1.61 0.83 7.46
N SER A 21 -1.92 2.12 7.63
CA SER A 21 -3.08 2.53 8.43
C SER A 21 -4.39 1.99 7.86
N ALA A 22 -4.56 2.07 6.53
CA ALA A 22 -5.75 1.53 5.86
C ALA A 22 -5.87 0.02 6.06
N ALA A 23 -4.77 -0.73 5.96
CA ALA A 23 -4.76 -2.17 6.21
C ALA A 23 -5.18 -2.49 7.64
N ALA A 24 -4.58 -1.82 8.63
CA ALA A 24 -4.92 -2.01 10.03
C ALA A 24 -6.41 -1.76 10.32
N THR A 25 -6.96 -0.66 9.79
CA THR A 25 -8.40 -0.36 9.92
C THR A 25 -9.28 -1.39 9.22
N ALA A 26 -8.89 -1.85 8.03
CA ALA A 26 -9.65 -2.86 7.29
C ALA A 26 -9.60 -4.24 7.99
N TYR A 27 -8.47 -4.60 8.60
CA TYR A 27 -8.34 -5.80 9.44
C TYR A 27 -9.25 -5.73 10.66
N GLU A 28 -9.17 -4.64 11.42
CA GLU A 28 -10.04 -4.44 12.58
C GLU A 28 -11.53 -4.47 12.19
N ASN A 29 -11.87 -3.89 11.03
CA ASN A 29 -13.23 -3.99 10.50
C ASN A 29 -13.59 -5.43 10.13
N ALA A 30 -12.70 -6.18 9.47
CA ALA A 30 -12.95 -7.56 9.06
C ALA A 30 -13.13 -8.50 10.26
N ASP A 31 -12.37 -8.30 11.34
CA ASP A 31 -12.47 -9.09 12.56
C ASP A 31 -13.79 -8.85 13.31
N ASN A 32 -14.38 -7.65 13.16
CA ASN A 32 -15.69 -7.31 13.68
C ASN A 32 -16.86 -7.75 12.78
N GLN A 33 -16.59 -8.44 11.67
CA GLN A 33 -17.60 -8.94 10.73
C GLN A 33 -17.66 -10.47 10.71
N THR A 34 -18.75 -11.01 10.16
CA THR A 34 -18.89 -12.46 9.92
C THR A 34 -19.45 -12.73 8.53
N GLY A 35 -19.39 -14.00 8.08
CA GLY A 35 -20.01 -14.43 6.82
C GLY A 35 -19.51 -13.66 5.59
N SER A 36 -20.44 -13.26 4.72
CA SER A 36 -20.12 -12.56 3.47
C SER A 36 -19.48 -11.18 3.69
N ASN A 37 -19.89 -10.45 4.73
CA ASN A 37 -19.32 -9.12 5.00
C ASN A 37 -17.85 -9.21 5.41
N ARG A 38 -17.49 -10.23 6.20
CA ARG A 38 -16.07 -10.50 6.52
C ARG A 38 -15.25 -10.79 5.27
N LYS A 39 -15.80 -11.55 4.31
CA LYS A 39 -15.11 -11.84 3.04
C LYS A 39 -14.87 -10.57 2.22
N VAL A 40 -15.84 -9.65 2.17
CA VAL A 40 -15.68 -8.35 1.50
C VAL A 40 -14.59 -7.52 2.18
N ALA A 41 -14.62 -7.41 3.51
CA ALA A 41 -13.60 -6.67 4.27
C ALA A 41 -12.18 -7.26 4.08
N MET A 42 -12.05 -8.59 4.10
CA MET A 42 -10.78 -9.26 3.76
C MET A 42 -10.34 -9.03 2.31
N GLY A 43 -11.29 -8.88 1.37
CA GLY A 43 -10.99 -8.46 0.02
C GLY A 43 -10.38 -7.06 -0.05
N VAL A 44 -10.89 -6.11 0.75
CA VAL A 44 -10.32 -4.76 0.87
C VAL A 44 -8.91 -4.81 1.45
N VAL A 45 -8.69 -5.58 2.52
CA VAL A 45 -7.35 -5.82 3.10
C VAL A 45 -6.39 -6.28 2.01
N HIS A 46 -6.77 -7.31 1.24
CA HIS A 46 -5.91 -7.88 0.21
C HIS A 46 -5.55 -6.86 -0.89
N LEU A 47 -6.50 -6.01 -1.28
CA LEU A 47 -6.24 -4.94 -2.25
C LEU A 47 -5.23 -3.91 -1.72
N ILE A 48 -5.26 -3.61 -0.43
CA ILE A 48 -4.32 -2.68 0.22
C ILE A 48 -2.91 -3.30 0.28
N GLU A 49 -2.78 -4.57 0.65
CA GLU A 49 -1.51 -5.30 0.62
C GLU A 49 -0.91 -5.33 -0.79
N LEU A 50 -1.74 -5.56 -1.81
CA LEU A 50 -1.31 -5.52 -3.21
C LEU A 50 -0.85 -4.13 -3.66
N ALA A 51 -1.38 -3.06 -3.07
CA ALA A 51 -0.92 -1.70 -3.32
C ALA A 51 0.43 -1.44 -2.66
N GLN A 52 0.65 -1.94 -1.43
CA GLN A 52 1.92 -1.85 -0.72
C GLN A 52 3.04 -2.56 -1.49
N LEU A 53 2.79 -3.78 -1.97
CA LEU A 53 3.75 -4.56 -2.78
C LEU A 53 4.16 -3.84 -4.06
N LYS A 54 3.28 -3.04 -4.65
CA LYS A 54 3.61 -2.21 -5.83
C LYS A 54 4.39 -0.95 -5.47
N MET A 55 4.32 -0.53 -4.21
CA MET A 55 5.07 0.61 -3.67
C MET A 55 6.50 0.21 -3.27
N ASP A 56 6.73 -1.04 -2.89
CA ASP A 56 8.06 -1.54 -2.48
C ASP A 56 9.17 -1.31 -3.54
N PRO A 57 8.95 -1.53 -4.85
CA PRO A 57 9.95 -1.19 -5.87
C PRO A 57 10.19 0.32 -5.99
N VAL A 58 9.17 1.15 -5.76
CA VAL A 58 9.25 2.61 -5.79
C VAL A 58 10.06 3.13 -4.60
N LEU A 59 9.88 2.52 -3.42
CA LEU A 59 10.66 2.80 -2.21
C LEU A 59 12.11 2.33 -2.33
N ASN A 60 12.34 1.20 -3.00
CA ASN A 60 13.67 0.61 -3.19
C ASN A 60 14.42 1.17 -4.41
N GLY A 61 13.88 2.20 -5.08
CA GLY A 61 14.51 2.83 -6.25
C GLY A 61 14.56 1.96 -7.50
N GLN A 62 13.91 0.79 -7.50
CA GLN A 62 13.78 -0.06 -8.68
C GLN A 62 12.60 0.42 -9.52
N ILE A 63 12.87 1.43 -10.35
CA ILE A 63 12.00 1.71 -11.50
C ILE A 63 12.09 0.48 -12.40
N VAL A 64 11.06 -0.37 -12.40
CA VAL A 64 11.00 -1.52 -13.30
C VAL A 64 10.95 -0.96 -14.72
N ASN A 65 12.08 -1.04 -15.43
CA ASN A 65 12.14 -0.77 -16.85
C ASN A 65 11.41 -1.91 -17.56
N ILE A 66 10.10 -1.77 -17.73
CA ILE A 66 9.33 -2.63 -18.64
C ILE A 66 9.57 -2.06 -20.04
N GLY A 67 10.73 -2.42 -20.59
CA GLY A 67 11.13 -2.07 -21.94
C GLY A 67 11.62 -3.30 -22.67
N SER A 68 10.78 -3.80 -23.57
CA SER A 68 11.14 -4.35 -24.88
C SER A 68 9.88 -4.45 -25.73
#